data_AF-A0A936CID7-F1
#
_entry.id   AF-A0A936CID7-F1
#
_cell.length_a   1.000
_cell.length_b   1.000
_cell.length_c   1.000
_cell.angle_alpha   90.00
_cell.angle_beta   90.00
_cell.angle_gamma   90.00
#
_symmetry.space_group_name_H-M   'P 1'
#
loop_
_entity.id
_entity.type
_entity.pdbx_description
1 polymer ?
#
loop_
_entity_poly.entity_id
_entity_poly.type
_entity_poly.pdbx_seq_one_letter_code
_entity_poly.pdbx_strand_id
1 'polypeptide(L)'
;MIFILNDCSGYLYQVDTGVFSIVIPLQNQFELHDSICFQAAHKYFLKHGIPKLSKFGKRAQLAIIYPYLHSYNLAHLNSISDSLYTLCRAGEADWINYAMVMDRISLKRDGYQIYGTQFY
;
A
#
# COMPACT_ATOMS: atom_id res chain seq x y z
N MET A 1 -17.25 -7.81 24.15
CA MET A 1 -16.77 -7.01 23.00
C MET A 1 -15.66 -7.80 22.33
N ILE A 2 -15.97 -8.52 21.26
CA ILE A 2 -14.98 -9.32 20.54
C ILE A 2 -14.16 -8.33 19.71
N PHE A 3 -12.91 -8.11 20.09
CA PHE A 3 -11.95 -7.46 19.20
C PHE A 3 -11.73 -8.43 18.05
N ILE A 4 -12.40 -8.19 16.92
CA ILE A 4 -11.97 -8.77 15.65
C ILE A 4 -10.63 -8.09 15.37
N LEU A 5 -9.53 -8.75 15.73
CA LEU A 5 -8.20 -8.37 15.28
C LEU A 5 -8.20 -8.58 13.78
N ASN A 6 -8.41 -7.49 13.04
CA ASN A 6 -8.22 -7.48 11.60
C ASN A 6 -6.74 -7.76 11.34
N ASP A 7 -6.45 -8.97 10.89
CA ASP A 7 -5.10 -9.39 10.56
C ASP A 7 -4.59 -8.60 9.35
N CYS A 8 -3.70 -7.65 9.62
CA CYS A 8 -3.03 -6.83 8.61
C CYS A 8 -1.59 -7.31 8.36
N SER A 9 -1.23 -8.52 8.79
CA SER A 9 0.13 -9.05 8.70
C SER A 9 0.53 -9.47 7.28
N GLY A 10 -0.40 -9.38 6.32
CA GLY A 10 -0.22 -9.93 4.97
C GLY A 10 -0.30 -11.46 4.93
N TYR A 11 -0.52 -12.10 6.08
CA TYR A 11 -0.55 -13.55 6.20
C TYR A 11 -1.84 -14.13 5.64
N LEU A 12 -1.71 -14.96 4.62
CA LEU A 12 -2.75 -15.80 4.08
C LEU A 12 -2.38 -17.25 4.39
N TYR A 13 -3.04 -17.84 5.38
CA TYR A 13 -2.76 -19.21 5.85
C TYR A 13 -2.57 -20.23 4.72
N GLN A 14 -3.37 -20.13 3.65
CA GLN A 14 -3.34 -21.04 2.51
C GLN A 14 -2.11 -20.87 1.60
N VAL A 15 -1.46 -19.70 1.64
CA VAL A 15 -0.29 -19.33 0.83
C VAL A 15 0.99 -19.41 1.66
N ASP A 16 0.92 -18.99 2.92
CA ASP A 16 2.08 -18.77 3.79
C ASP A 16 2.34 -19.92 4.78
N THR A 17 1.51 -20.97 4.78
CA THR A 17 1.88 -22.23 5.42
C THR A 17 2.49 -23.16 4.38
N GLY A 18 3.62 -23.79 4.71
CA GLY A 18 4.34 -24.75 3.85
C GLY A 18 3.59 -26.06 3.58
N VAL A 19 2.26 -26.03 3.59
CA VAL A 19 1.41 -27.13 3.19
C VAL A 19 1.50 -27.21 1.66
N PHE A 20 2.06 -28.30 1.14
CA PHE A 20 2.22 -28.60 -0.30
C PHE A 20 0.90 -28.82 -1.06
N SER A 21 -0.19 -28.21 -0.61
CA SER A 21 -1.44 -28.10 -1.34
C SER A 21 -1.50 -26.69 -1.93
N ILE A 22 -1.42 -26.56 -3.25
CA ILE A 22 -1.68 -25.30 -3.94
C ILE A 22 -3.18 -25.00 -3.78
N VAL A 23 -3.55 -24.34 -2.69
CA VAL A 23 -4.87 -23.75 -2.54
C VAL A 23 -4.76 -22.38 -3.16
N ILE A 24 -5.27 -22.23 -4.39
CA ILE A 24 -5.40 -20.92 -5.02
C ILE A 24 -6.56 -20.22 -4.28
N PRO A 25 -6.29 -19.18 -3.47
CA PRO A 25 -7.35 -18.45 -2.80
C PRO A 25 -8.27 -17.84 -3.86
N LEU A 26 -9.55 -17.78 -3.56
CA LEU A 26 -10.50 -17.14 -4.47
C LEU A 26 -10.21 -15.63 -4.52
N GLN A 27 -10.40 -15.01 -5.69
CA GLN A 27 -10.12 -13.59 -5.92
C GLN A 27 -10.75 -12.66 -4.85
N ASN A 28 -11.95 -13.01 -4.38
CA ASN A 28 -12.66 -12.27 -3.34
C ASN A 28 -11.95 -12.26 -1.97
N GLN A 29 -11.12 -13.26 -1.67
CA GLN A 29 -10.36 -13.33 -0.42
C GLN A 29 -9.20 -12.32 -0.44
N PHE A 30 -8.55 -12.15 -1.60
CA PHE A 30 -7.53 -11.12 -1.79
C PHE A 30 -8.13 -9.71 -1.70
N GLU A 31 -9.26 -9.48 -2.38
CA GLU A 31 -9.94 -8.18 -2.35
C GLU A 31 -10.41 -7.80 -0.94
N LEU A 32 -10.91 -8.77 -0.17
CA LEU A 32 -11.30 -8.55 1.22
C LEU A 32 -10.09 -8.19 2.09
N HIS A 33 -8.98 -8.92 1.95
CA HIS A 33 -7.76 -8.66 2.70
C HIS A 33 -7.19 -7.27 2.37
N ASP A 34 -7.09 -6.92 1.09
CA ASP A 34 -6.62 -5.61 0.63
C ASP A 34 -7.50 -4.47 1.15
N SER A 35 -8.82 -4.67 1.18
CA SER A 35 -9.77 -3.70 1.74
C SER A 35 -9.56 -3.46 3.23
N ILE A 36 -9.35 -4.54 4.01
CA ILE A 36 -9.07 -4.45 5.44
C ILE A 36 -7.75 -3.71 5.69
N CYS A 37 -6.68 -4.11 4.98
CA CYS A 37 -5.36 -3.49 5.06
C CYS A 37 -5.41 -2.01 4.69
N PHE A 38 -6.13 -1.66 3.62
CA PHE A 38 -6.33 -0.29 3.20
C PHE A 38 -7.07 0.52 4.26
N GLN A 39 -8.17 0.02 4.83
CA GLN A 39 -8.92 0.75 5.86
C GLN A 39 -8.08 1.02 7.11
N ALA A 40 -7.28 0.03 7.55
CA ALA A 40 -6.38 0.20 8.68
C ALA A 40 -5.30 1.26 8.40
N ALA A 41 -4.64 1.18 7.23
CA ALA A 41 -3.63 2.15 6.81
C ALA A 41 -4.20 3.55 6.62
N HIS A 42 -5.39 3.67 6.02
CA HIS A 42 -6.07 4.94 5.80
C HIS A 42 -6.42 5.63 7.11
N LYS A 43 -6.97 4.88 8.08
CA LYS A 43 -7.28 5.41 9.42
C LYS A 43 -6.03 5.92 10.14
N TYR A 44 -4.90 5.22 10.00
CA TYR A 44 -3.63 5.68 10.54
C TYR A 44 -3.17 6.96 9.82
N PHE A 45 -3.16 6.96 8.49
CA PHE A 45 -2.72 8.07 7.66
C PHE A 45 -3.47 9.36 7.96
N LEU A 46 -4.80 9.31 8.10
CA LEU A 46 -5.60 10.50 8.44
C LEU A 46 -5.22 11.14 9.79
N LYS A 47 -4.70 10.34 10.73
CA LYS A 47 -4.33 10.82 12.07
C LYS A 47 -2.85 11.19 12.19
N HIS A 48 -1.98 10.50 11.47
CA HIS A 48 -0.53 10.53 11.69
C HIS A 48 0.29 10.84 10.44
N GLY A 49 -0.32 10.82 9.26
CA GLY A 49 0.39 10.92 7.98
C GLY A 49 1.26 9.70 7.70
N ILE A 50 2.23 9.88 6.79
CA ILE A 50 3.22 8.85 6.46
C ILE A 50 4.35 8.90 7.50
N PRO A 51 4.73 7.75 8.11
CA PRO A 51 5.85 7.69 9.04
C PRO A 51 7.16 8.15 8.39
N LYS A 52 7.92 8.99 9.11
CA LYS A 52 9.27 9.41 8.72
C LYS A 52 10.25 8.24 8.76
N LEU A 53 11.09 8.11 7.74
CA LEU A 53 12.08 7.06 7.62
C LEU A 53 13.08 7.09 8.79
N SER A 54 13.57 8.28 9.15
CA SER A 54 14.58 8.45 10.21
C SER A 54 14.11 8.00 11.60
N LYS A 55 12.80 8.12 11.87
CA LYS A 55 12.21 7.84 13.19
C LYS A 55 11.65 6.44 13.34
N PHE A 56 11.00 5.91 12.29
CA PHE A 56 10.24 4.65 12.37
C PHE A 56 10.78 3.57 11.43
N GLY A 57 11.75 3.90 10.57
CA GLY A 57 12.34 2.98 9.62
C GLY A 57 11.45 2.69 8.40
N LYS A 58 12.06 2.02 7.42
CA LYS A 58 11.46 1.76 6.10
C LYS A 58 10.17 0.94 6.19
N ARG A 59 10.14 -0.08 7.06
CA ARG A 59 8.98 -0.99 7.18
C ARG A 59 7.70 -0.25 7.59
N ALA A 60 7.78 0.64 8.58
CA ALA A 60 6.63 1.42 9.04
C ALA A 60 6.10 2.34 7.94
N GLN A 61 7.00 2.95 7.17
CA GLN A 61 6.62 3.78 6.03
C GLN A 61 5.93 2.96 4.92
N LEU A 62 6.51 1.81 4.54
CA LEU A 62 5.93 0.95 3.51
C LEU A 62 4.58 0.36 3.90
N ALA A 63 4.36 0.06 5.19
CA ALA A 63 3.07 -0.41 5.70
C ALA A 63 1.92 0.58 5.44
N ILE A 64 2.23 1.87 5.26
CA ILE A 64 1.24 2.89 4.87
C ILE A 64 1.20 3.07 3.36
N ILE A 65 2.34 3.11 2.67
CA ILE A 65 2.38 3.38 1.22
C ILE A 65 1.78 2.22 0.40
N TYR A 66 2.10 0.97 0.74
CA TYR A 66 1.73 -0.18 -0.08
C TYR A 66 0.22 -0.44 -0.18
N PRO A 67 -0.57 -0.33 0.91
CA PRO A 67 -2.03 -0.43 0.78
C PRO A 67 -2.63 0.61 -0.17
N TYR A 68 -2.03 1.81 -0.26
CA TYR A 68 -2.46 2.83 -1.22
C TYR A 68 -2.09 2.47 -2.66
N LEU A 69 -0.89 1.93 -2.91
CA LEU A 69 -0.46 1.47 -4.23
C LEU A 69 -1.39 0.38 -4.80
N HIS A 70 -1.85 -0.53 -3.93
CA HIS A 70 -2.80 -1.58 -4.28
C HIS A 70 -4.24 -1.07 -4.38
N SER A 71 -4.53 0.16 -3.96
CA SER A 71 -5.87 0.73 -4.09
C SER A 71 -6.25 0.96 -5.55
N TYR A 72 -7.46 0.52 -5.92
CA TYR A 72 -8.00 0.78 -7.26
C TYR A 72 -8.51 2.22 -7.43
N ASN A 73 -8.72 2.96 -6.33
CA ASN A 73 -9.32 4.29 -6.34
C ASN A 73 -8.26 5.40 -6.55
N LEU A 74 -8.43 6.18 -7.61
CA LEU A 74 -7.55 7.29 -7.95
C LEU A 74 -7.50 8.37 -6.86
N ALA A 75 -8.60 8.64 -6.16
CA ALA A 75 -8.65 9.62 -5.09
C ALA A 75 -7.73 9.24 -3.91
N HIS A 76 -7.62 7.95 -3.61
CA HIS A 76 -6.72 7.47 -2.55
C HIS A 76 -5.25 7.71 -2.94
N LEU A 77 -4.87 7.33 -4.16
CA LEU A 77 -3.51 7.56 -4.66
C LEU A 77 -3.14 9.06 -4.65
N ASN A 78 -4.06 9.92 -5.09
CA ASN A 78 -3.84 11.36 -5.05
C ASN A 78 -3.65 11.86 -3.61
N SER A 79 -4.43 11.35 -2.65
CA SER A 79 -4.35 11.81 -1.24
C SER A 79 -3.01 11.56 -0.55
N ILE A 80 -2.25 10.56 -0.99
CA ILE A 80 -0.92 10.25 -0.41
C ILE A 80 0.23 10.89 -1.20
N SER A 81 0.02 11.22 -2.47
CA SER A 81 1.05 11.70 -3.40
C SER A 81 1.79 12.95 -2.91
N ASP A 82 1.07 13.99 -2.46
CA ASP A 82 1.65 15.24 -1.97
C ASP A 82 2.47 15.05 -0.68
N SER A 83 1.96 14.21 0.22
CA SER A 83 2.64 13.87 1.48
C SER A 83 3.94 13.12 1.19
N LEU A 84 3.90 12.18 0.25
CA LEU A 84 5.05 11.38 -0.15
C LEU A 84 6.10 12.24 -0.86
N TYR A 85 5.68 13.12 -1.78
CA TYR A 85 6.57 14.08 -2.43
C TYR A 85 7.31 14.95 -1.40
N THR A 86 6.58 15.50 -0.43
CA THR A 86 7.15 16.34 0.63
C THR A 86 8.20 15.57 1.44
N LEU A 87 7.94 14.30 1.77
CA LEU A 87 8.91 13.47 2.49
C LEU A 87 10.12 13.11 1.63
N CYS A 88 9.94 12.78 0.34
CA CYS A 88 11.05 12.52 -0.57
C CYS A 88 11.97 13.75 -0.70
N ARG A 89 11.40 14.94 -0.81
CA ARG A 89 12.16 16.22 -0.83
C ARG A 89 12.94 16.45 0.46
N ALA A 90 12.43 15.97 1.60
CA ALA A 90 13.10 16.05 2.90
C ALA A 90 14.11 14.92 3.17
N GLY A 91 14.30 13.97 2.23
CA GLY A 91 15.12 12.78 2.45
C GLY A 91 14.51 11.76 3.42
N GLU A 92 13.21 11.88 3.70
CA GLU A 92 12.46 11.06 4.66
C GLU A 92 11.60 9.98 4.01
N ALA A 93 11.66 9.84 2.68
CA ALA A 93 11.05 8.76 1.91
C ALA A 93 11.85 8.50 0.62
N ASP A 94 11.77 7.27 0.12
CA ASP A 94 12.44 6.86 -1.12
C ASP A 94 11.66 7.32 -2.36
N TRP A 95 12.35 7.92 -3.32
CA TRP A 95 11.78 8.39 -4.59
C TRP A 95 11.14 7.27 -5.41
N ILE A 96 11.60 6.02 -5.26
CA ILE A 96 10.98 4.89 -5.95
C ILE A 96 9.51 4.71 -5.56
N ASN A 97 9.17 4.92 -4.29
CA ASN A 97 7.80 4.81 -3.80
C ASN A 97 6.92 5.91 -4.40
N TYR A 98 7.45 7.12 -4.53
CA TYR A 98 6.75 8.22 -5.18
C TYR A 98 6.53 7.94 -6.66
N ALA A 99 7.56 7.49 -7.37
CA ALA A 99 7.46 7.12 -8.78
C ALA A 99 6.41 6.03 -9.03
N MET A 100 6.33 5.02 -8.16
CA MET A 100 5.28 3.99 -8.22
C MET A 100 3.87 4.56 -8.04
N VAL A 101 3.67 5.48 -7.08
CA VAL A 101 2.36 6.13 -6.89
C VAL A 101 1.99 6.95 -8.13
N MET A 102 2.93 7.72 -8.68
CA MET A 102 2.71 8.53 -9.87
C MET A 102 2.43 7.70 -11.11
N ASP A 103 3.13 6.58 -11.30
CA ASP A 103 2.84 5.65 -12.39
C ASP A 103 1.45 5.03 -12.26
N ARG A 104 1.03 4.66 -11.05
CA ARG A 104 -0.34 4.14 -10.81
C ARG A 104 -1.41 5.20 -11.09
N ILE A 105 -1.16 6.46 -10.73
CA ILE A 105 -2.03 7.60 -11.05
C ILE A 105 -2.10 7.79 -12.58
N SER A 106 -0.95 7.87 -13.24
CA SER A 106 -0.85 8.08 -14.69
C SER A 106 -1.48 6.94 -15.49
N LEU A 107 -1.25 5.69 -15.10
CA LEU A 107 -1.89 4.53 -15.73
C LEU A 107 -3.42 4.61 -15.65
N LYS A 108 -3.95 4.99 -14.48
CA LYS A 108 -5.41 5.09 -14.28
C LYS A 108 -6.04 6.27 -15.00
N ARG A 109 -5.31 7.38 -15.11
CA ARG A 109 -5.83 8.62 -15.70
C ARG A 109 -5.64 8.66 -17.22
N ASP A 110 -4.46 8.27 -17.67
CA ASP A 110 -3.96 8.53 -19.02
C ASP A 110 -3.58 7.25 -19.79
N GLY A 111 -3.51 6.09 -19.11
CA GLY A 111 -3.22 4.79 -19.74
C GLY A 111 -1.74 4.48 -19.97
N TYR A 112 -0.82 5.29 -19.43
CA TYR A 112 0.63 5.07 -19.56
C TYR A 112 1.40 5.37 -18.26
N GLN A 113 2.62 4.87 -18.16
CA GLN A 113 3.55 5.13 -17.05
C GLN A 113 4.50 6.27 -17.38
N ILE A 114 4.84 7.08 -16.39
CA ILE A 114 5.77 8.22 -16.52
C ILE A 114 7.21 7.75 -16.25
N TYR A 115 7.38 6.90 -15.25
CA TYR A 115 8.66 6.44 -14.74
C TYR A 115 8.95 4.97 -15.03
N GLY A 116 7.95 4.19 -15.46
CA GLY A 116 8.12 2.79 -15.87
C GLY A 116 8.44 1.84 -14.71
N THR A 117 7.92 2.12 -13.52
CA THR A 117 8.20 1.35 -12.29
C THR A 117 7.38 0.08 -12.15
N GLN A 118 6.32 -0.08 -12.94
CA GLN A 118 5.45 -1.26 -12.91
C GLN A 118 5.66 -2.09 -14.17
N PHE A 119 5.88 -3.39 -14.02
CA PHE A 119 5.77 -4.31 -15.15
C PHE A 119 4.30 -4.66 -15.36
N TYR A 120 3.84 -4.56 -16.61
CA TYR A 120 2.49 -4.93 -17.02
C TYR A 120 2.52 -6.27 -17.73
#